data_AF-A0A5C7B6I4-F1
#
_entry.id   AF-A0A5C7B6I4-F1
#
_cell.length_a   1.000
_cell.length_b   1.000
_cell.length_c   1.000
_cell.angle_alpha   90.00
_cell.angle_beta   90.00
_cell.angle_gamma   90.00
#
_symmetry.space_group_name_H-M   'P 1'
#
loop_
_entity.id
_entity.type
_entity.pdbx_description
1 polymer ?
#
loop_
_entity_poly.entity_id
_entity_poly.type
_entity_poly.pdbx_seq_one_letter_code
_entity_poly.pdbx_strand_id
1 'polypeptide(L)'
;MNKLIKSLPALALVLAATFAFAFGPKDFAMNQYGEATGQWYNVTGITPGPSTYTCDQLIDAECLHDAVNGNPINPDEDKVFVKRGTLPPAD
;
A
#
# COMPACT_ATOMS: atom_id res chain seq x y z
N MET A 1 14.22 -28.99 -36.80
CA MET A 1 13.36 -28.30 -35.79
C MET A 1 14.23 -28.05 -34.57
N ASN A 2 14.59 -26.79 -34.23
CA ASN A 2 15.32 -26.43 -32.99
C ASN A 2 15.22 -24.92 -32.65
N LYS A 3 14.29 -24.18 -33.27
CA LYS A 3 14.22 -22.71 -33.16
C LYS A 3 13.26 -22.18 -32.08
N LEU A 4 12.55 -23.05 -31.36
CA LEU A 4 11.51 -22.65 -30.38
C LEU A 4 12.01 -22.57 -28.93
N ILE A 5 13.25 -22.97 -28.65
CA ILE A 5 13.78 -23.03 -27.26
C ILE A 5 14.50 -21.73 -26.85
N LYS A 6 14.78 -20.81 -27.79
CA LYS A 6 15.62 -19.64 -27.54
C LYS A 6 14.89 -18.38 -27.06
N SER A 7 13.55 -18.42 -26.94
CA SER A 7 12.72 -17.26 -26.57
C SER A 7 12.06 -17.36 -25.19
N LEU A 8 12.31 -18.42 -24.41
CA LEU A 8 11.68 -18.61 -23.11
C LEU A 8 12.15 -17.69 -21.95
N PRO A 9 13.38 -17.10 -21.92
CA PRO A 9 13.80 -16.37 -20.72
C PRO A 9 13.17 -14.98 -20.60
N ALA A 10 12.58 -14.44 -21.67
CA ALA A 10 11.98 -13.11 -21.68
C ALA A 10 10.56 -13.07 -21.09
N LEU A 11 9.83 -14.20 -21.08
CA LEU A 11 8.45 -14.28 -20.57
C LEU A 11 8.37 -14.49 -19.05
N ALA A 12 9.43 -14.99 -18.42
CA ALA A 12 9.47 -15.18 -16.98
C ALA A 12 9.69 -13.86 -16.21
N LEU A 13 10.30 -12.85 -16.84
CA LEU A 13 10.64 -11.58 -16.20
C LEU A 13 9.47 -10.58 -16.11
N VAL A 14 8.44 -10.73 -16.96
CA VAL A 14 7.28 -9.83 -16.97
C VAL A 14 6.23 -10.25 -15.93
N LEU A 15 6.21 -11.51 -15.51
CA LEU A 15 5.21 -12.03 -14.57
C LEU A 15 5.52 -11.69 -13.09
N ALA A 16 6.74 -11.26 -12.78
CA ALA A 16 7.12 -10.89 -11.41
C ALA A 16 6.62 -9.48 -11.01
N ALA A 17 6.32 -8.61 -11.97
CA ALA A 17 5.88 -7.24 -11.69
C ALA A 17 4.38 -7.11 -11.36
N THR A 18 3.58 -8.17 -11.56
CA THR A 18 2.13 -8.11 -11.36
C THR A 18 1.66 -8.61 -9.98
N PHE A 19 2.53 -9.21 -9.17
CA PHE A 19 2.15 -9.73 -7.86
C PHE A 19 2.34 -8.76 -6.69
N ALA A 20 2.84 -7.54 -6.91
CA ALA A 20 2.95 -6.53 -5.85
C ALA A 20 1.60 -5.89 -5.46
N PHE A 21 0.51 -6.16 -6.19
CA PHE A 21 -0.80 -5.52 -5.98
C PHE A 21 -1.93 -6.50 -5.59
N ALA A 22 -1.60 -7.69 -5.08
CA ALA A 22 -2.61 -8.68 -4.68
C ALA A 22 -2.99 -8.64 -3.19
N PHE A 23 -2.36 -7.78 -2.38
CA PHE A 23 -2.85 -7.47 -1.02
C PHE A 23 -3.85 -6.30 -1.10
N GLY A 24 -4.96 -6.52 -1.79
CA GLY A 24 -6.12 -5.65 -1.63
C GLY A 24 -6.61 -5.73 -0.18
N PRO A 25 -7.00 -4.60 0.44
CA PRO A 25 -7.42 -4.61 1.84
C PRO A 25 -8.60 -5.54 2.03
N LYS A 26 -8.37 -6.60 2.81
CA LYS A 26 -9.38 -7.53 3.32
C LYS A 26 -10.41 -6.69 4.08
N ASP A 27 -11.63 -6.57 3.55
CA ASP A 27 -12.79 -5.86 4.12
C ASP A 27 -12.58 -5.34 5.55
N PHE A 28 -11.94 -4.17 5.68
CA PHE A 28 -11.82 -3.51 6.96
C PHE A 28 -13.09 -2.69 7.12
N ALA A 29 -14.09 -3.28 7.77
CA ALA A 29 -15.25 -2.57 8.31
C ALA A 29 -14.86 -1.56 9.42
N MET A 30 -13.56 -1.48 9.75
CA MET A 30 -12.95 -0.50 10.64
C MET A 30 -12.45 0.70 9.83
N ASN A 31 -12.62 1.89 10.39
CA ASN A 31 -12.06 3.11 9.80
C ASN A 31 -10.53 3.02 9.76
N GLN A 32 -9.94 3.60 8.71
CA GLN A 32 -8.50 3.60 8.48
C GLN A 32 -8.00 5.01 8.28
N TYR A 33 -6.95 5.38 9.00
CA TYR A 33 -6.38 6.72 8.98
C TYR A 33 -4.88 6.66 8.77
N GLY A 34 -4.36 7.55 7.92
CA GLY A 34 -2.92 7.73 7.73
C GLY A 34 -2.51 9.15 8.07
N GLU A 35 -1.32 9.30 8.66
CA GLU A 35 -0.75 10.61 8.97
C GLU A 35 0.32 10.99 7.94
N ALA A 36 0.21 12.19 7.36
CA ALA A 36 1.32 12.80 6.64
C ALA A 36 1.52 14.24 7.11
N THR A 37 2.75 14.55 7.55
CA THR A 37 3.16 15.91 7.93
C THR A 37 2.26 16.56 8.99
N GLY A 38 1.82 15.80 10.01
CA GLY A 38 0.95 16.31 11.07
C GLY A 38 -0.52 16.49 10.64
N GLN A 39 -0.91 15.96 9.49
CA GLN A 39 -2.30 15.95 9.00
C GLN A 39 -2.76 14.52 8.82
N TRP A 40 -3.97 14.24 9.32
CA TRP A 40 -4.59 12.93 9.23
C TRP A 40 -5.54 12.85 8.03
N TYR A 41 -5.57 11.70 7.38
CA TYR A 41 -6.40 11.45 6.20
C TYR A 41 -7.22 10.18 6.42
N ASN A 42 -8.52 10.25 6.14
CA ASN A 42 -9.39 9.07 6.18
C ASN A 42 -9.23 8.29 4.87
N VAL A 43 -8.64 7.11 4.94
CA VAL A 43 -8.41 6.24 3.78
C VAL A 43 -9.29 5.00 3.78
N THR A 44 -10.35 5.00 4.59
CA THR A 44 -11.33 3.92 4.67
C THR A 44 -11.94 3.65 3.29
N GLY A 45 -11.77 2.42 2.80
CA GLY A 45 -12.26 2.02 1.47
C GLY A 45 -11.47 2.59 0.29
N ILE A 46 -10.38 3.33 0.53
CA ILE A 46 -9.49 3.85 -0.52
C ILE A 46 -8.39 2.81 -0.78
N THR A 47 -8.25 2.40 -2.04
CA THR A 47 -7.19 1.48 -2.45
C THR A 47 -5.82 2.19 -2.45
N PRO A 48 -4.77 1.62 -1.83
CA PRO A 48 -3.41 2.14 -1.94
C PRO A 48 -2.91 2.15 -3.40
N GLY A 49 -2.17 3.19 -3.78
CA GLY A 49 -1.67 3.36 -5.14
C GLY A 49 -0.95 4.69 -5.37
N PRO A 50 -0.36 4.87 -6.57
CA PRO A 50 0.46 6.03 -6.90
C PRO A 50 -0.32 7.35 -6.99
N SER A 51 -1.66 7.30 -6.99
CA SER A 51 -2.54 8.47 -7.02
C SER A 51 -3.30 8.70 -5.71
N THR A 52 -3.15 7.81 -4.72
CA THR A 52 -3.84 7.87 -3.43
C THR A 52 -2.80 7.96 -2.31
N TYR A 53 -2.47 6.84 -1.69
CA TYR A 53 -1.43 6.67 -0.68
C TYR A 53 -0.67 5.38 -0.90
N THR A 54 0.56 5.32 -0.37
CA THR A 54 1.32 4.07 -0.28
C THR A 54 1.80 3.86 1.15
N CYS A 55 1.99 2.61 1.52
CA CYS A 55 2.72 2.22 2.73
C CYS A 55 4.14 1.85 2.31
N ASP A 56 5.04 2.83 2.36
CA ASP A 56 6.44 2.63 1.96
C ASP A 56 7.22 1.99 3.11
N GLN A 57 8.22 1.19 2.82
CA GLN A 57 9.02 0.52 3.86
C GLN A 57 9.83 1.54 4.66
N LEU A 58 9.65 1.57 5.98
CA LEU A 58 10.41 2.40 6.91
C LEU A 58 10.43 1.71 8.27
N ILE A 59 11.62 1.52 8.84
CA ILE A 59 11.83 0.86 10.14
C ILE A 59 11.23 1.70 11.26
N ASP A 60 10.61 1.04 12.25
CA ASP A 60 10.03 1.66 13.44
C ASP A 60 8.95 2.71 13.10
N ALA A 61 8.17 2.45 12.05
CA ALA A 61 7.08 3.32 11.62
C ALA A 61 5.82 2.52 11.28
N GLU A 62 4.66 3.12 11.51
CA GLU A 62 3.37 2.51 11.21
C GLU A 62 2.62 3.25 10.10
N CYS A 63 1.93 2.49 9.25
CA CYS A 63 1.30 3.08 8.06
C CYS A 63 -0.13 3.56 8.34
N LEU A 64 -0.96 2.75 9.00
CA LEU A 64 -2.38 3.04 9.17
C LEU A 64 -2.79 2.84 10.62
N HIS A 65 -3.73 3.68 11.07
CA HIS A 65 -4.29 3.68 12.42
C HIS A 65 -5.80 3.51 12.38
N ASP A 66 -6.36 2.98 13.47
CA ASP A 66 -7.79 2.73 13.66
C ASP A 66 -8.61 4.03 13.91
N ALA A 67 -7.94 5.10 14.32
CA ALA A 67 -8.48 6.43 14.56
C ALA A 67 -7.40 7.51 14.37
N VAL A 68 -7.79 8.79 14.34
CA VAL A 68 -6.85 9.92 14.43
C VAL A 68 -6.11 9.86 15.77
N ASN A 69 -4.77 9.78 15.72
CA ASN A 69 -3.91 9.50 16.88
C ASN A 69 -4.29 8.19 17.61
N GLY A 70 -4.88 7.24 16.88
CA GLY A 70 -5.29 5.93 17.39
C GLY A 70 -4.15 4.90 17.38
N ASN A 71 -4.53 3.63 17.57
CA ASN A 71 -3.58 2.53 17.55
C ASN A 71 -3.22 2.15 16.11
N PRO A 72 -1.99 1.69 15.86
CA PRO A 72 -1.64 1.11 14.57
C PRO A 72 -2.52 -0.10 14.26
N ILE A 73 -2.99 -0.20 13.02
CA ILE A 73 -3.75 -1.37 12.54
C ILE A 73 -2.81 -2.57 12.35
N ASN A 74 -1.60 -2.32 11.88
CA ASN A 74 -0.56 -3.32 11.66
C ASN A 74 0.75 -2.88 12.36
N PRO A 75 0.84 -2.95 13.70
CA PRO A 75 2.00 -2.48 14.45
C PRO A 75 3.29 -3.27 14.17
N ASP A 76 3.16 -4.50 13.65
CA ASP A 76 4.31 -5.35 13.32
C ASP A 76 4.84 -5.12 11.89
N GLU A 77 4.28 -4.15 11.14
CA GLU A 77 4.74 -3.79 9.80
C GLU A 77 5.59 -2.52 9.83
N ASP A 78 6.88 -2.63 9.53
CA ASP A 78 7.81 -1.51 9.32
C ASP A 78 7.47 -0.74 8.04
N LYS A 79 6.43 0.10 8.08
CA LYS A 79 5.95 0.88 6.94
C LYS A 79 5.45 2.25 7.37
N VAL A 80 5.75 3.27 6.59
CA VAL A 80 5.26 4.64 6.78
C VAL A 80 4.18 5.02 5.77
N PHE A 81 3.21 5.80 6.22
CA PHE A 81 2.23 6.40 5.34
C PHE A 81 2.85 7.47 4.43
N VAL A 82 2.68 7.32 3.13
CA VAL A 82 3.09 8.33 2.13
C VAL A 82 1.89 8.76 1.31
N LYS A 83 1.50 10.02 1.46
CA LYS A 83 0.48 10.65 0.62
C LYS A 83 1.03 10.87 -0.79
N ARG A 84 0.42 10.22 -1.80
CA ARG A 84 0.83 10.33 -3.20
C ARG A 84 -0.08 11.25 -4.02
N GLY A 85 -1.34 11.40 -3.63
CA GLY A 85 -2.29 12.25 -4.32
C GLY A 85 -3.26 12.97 -3.39
N THR A 86 -4.46 13.25 -3.90
CA THR A 86 -5.53 13.91 -3.14
C THR A 86 -6.26 12.87 -2.30
N LEU A 87 -6.31 13.10 -1.00
CA LEU A 87 -7.01 12.25 -0.03
C LEU A 87 -7.94 13.13 0.79
N PRO A 88 -9.10 12.62 1.23
CA PRO A 88 -9.99 13.36 2.10
C PRO A 88 -9.32 13.53 3.48
N PRO A 89 -9.34 14.74 4.06
CA PRO A 89 -8.87 14.95 5.41
C PRO A 89 -9.71 14.12 6.39
N ALA A 90 -9.11 13.73 7.51
CA ALA A 90 -9.85 13.23 8.66
C ALA A 90 -10.42 14.45 9.41
N ASP A 91 -11.73 14.66 9.30
CA ASP A 91 -12.47 15.68 10.06
C ASP A 91 -12.57 15.33 11.56
#